data_AF-A0A222X8A9-F1
#
_entry.id   AF-A0A222X8A9-F1
#
_cell.length_a   1.000
_cell.length_b   1.000
_cell.length_c   1.000
_cell.angle_alpha   90.00
_cell.angle_beta   90.00
_cell.angle_gamma   90.00
#
_symmetry.space_group_name_H-M   'P 1'
#
loop_
_entity.id
_entity.type
_entity.pdbx_description
1 polymer ?
#
loop_
_entity_poly.entity_id
_entity_poly.type
_entity_poly.pdbx_seq_one_letter_code
_entity_poly.pdbx_strand_id
1 'polypeptide(L)'
;MGGVDEVLQRSGRTVRGAVARLEESAALDRPATAVRAAARAVLRPRALSDVLRGVPAGHPAHPPLTDVPIGLWLSASTLDLLAPVAGRRAADRLVGLGVLAATPTALTGLADWGTSERNDPAVRRVGVVHGVANLAALACYSTSWVLRRRGHRAAGVLAGLAGGAVLGVGGYLGGHLALVRGVPRQDPVAREVDRVATGVSRTASHEATADLFDPVAVDESKRSTTDHAEIRTWVEAQGGRPALVPPLGRGEPPVPAVIFPSGPSGHGAVPATWQEWFDAFDRGGLAFVRPARLTDAPPFFELTQA
;
A
#
# COMPACT_ATOMS: atom_id res chain seq x y z
N MET A 1 12.84 29.29 24.29
CA MET A 1 12.07 28.55 23.27
C MET A 1 12.85 27.42 22.58
N GLY A 2 14.17 27.23 22.78
CA GLY A 2 14.93 26.16 22.08
C GLY A 2 14.78 24.71 22.58
N GLY A 3 14.42 24.50 23.86
CA GLY A 3 14.41 23.14 24.44
C GLY A 3 13.25 22.24 23.98
N VAL A 4 12.08 22.81 23.69
CA VAL A 4 10.92 22.03 23.21
C VAL A 4 11.14 21.57 21.78
N ASP A 5 11.65 22.43 20.91
CA ASP A 5 11.95 22.08 19.51
C ASP A 5 13.02 20.99 19.41
N GLU A 6 14.04 21.04 20.27
CA GLU A 6 15.09 20.03 20.31
C GLU A 6 14.57 18.65 20.76
N VAL A 7 13.70 18.61 21.78
CA VAL A 7 13.05 17.38 22.24
C VAL A 7 12.13 16.81 21.16
N LEU A 8 11.36 17.64 20.47
CA LEU A 8 10.48 17.22 19.38
C LEU A 8 11.29 16.67 18.20
N GLN A 9 12.37 17.34 17.81
CA GLN A 9 13.26 16.88 16.74
C GLN A 9 13.97 15.57 17.10
N ARG A 10 14.43 15.42 18.35
CA ARG A 10 15.06 14.17 18.84
C ARG A 10 14.08 13.01 18.85
N SER A 11 12.85 13.26 19.31
CA SER A 11 11.78 12.26 19.32
C SER A 11 11.42 11.82 17.91
N GLY A 12 11.25 12.77 16.99
CA GLY A 12 10.99 12.50 15.57
C GLY A 12 12.09 11.69 14.90
N ARG A 13 13.38 12.00 15.16
CA ARG A 13 14.52 11.19 14.67
C ARG A 13 14.50 9.77 15.22
N THR A 14 14.16 9.61 16.49
CA THR A 14 14.12 8.30 17.14
C THR A 14 13.04 7.41 16.53
N VAL A 15 11.85 7.95 16.32
CA VAL A 15 10.73 7.21 15.71
C VAL A 15 11.03 6.86 14.25
N ARG A 16 11.51 7.83 13.45
CA ARG A 16 11.93 7.54 12.06
C ARG A 16 13.03 6.49 11.99
N GLY A 17 14.03 6.57 12.86
CA GLY A 17 15.09 5.56 12.94
C GLY A 17 14.57 4.18 13.34
N ALA A 18 13.57 4.10 14.22
CA ALA A 18 12.93 2.83 14.56
C ALA A 18 12.17 2.22 13.37
N VAL A 19 11.42 3.04 12.63
CA VAL A 19 10.72 2.59 11.42
C VAL A 19 11.71 2.13 10.35
N ALA A 20 12.76 2.89 10.07
CA ALA A 20 13.80 2.52 9.09
C ALA A 20 14.41 1.15 9.41
N ARG A 21 14.70 0.87 10.69
CA ARG A 21 15.17 -0.47 11.11
C ARG A 21 14.17 -1.59 10.81
N LEU A 22 12.87 -1.33 10.93
CA LEU A 22 11.85 -2.32 10.54
C LEU A 22 11.84 -2.53 9.02
N GLU A 23 11.95 -1.44 8.26
CA GLU A 23 12.00 -1.49 6.80
C GLU A 23 13.20 -2.27 6.25
N GLU A 24 14.34 -2.18 6.94
CA GLU A 24 15.58 -2.85 6.55
C GLU A 24 15.74 -4.28 7.12
N SER A 25 14.90 -4.67 8.09
CA SER A 25 15.03 -5.95 8.79
C SER A 25 14.59 -7.16 7.95
N ALA A 26 15.57 -7.83 7.34
CA ALA A 26 15.35 -9.09 6.62
C ALA A 26 14.79 -10.22 7.51
N ALA A 27 14.97 -10.15 8.84
CA ALA A 27 14.40 -11.11 9.77
C ALA A 27 12.86 -11.17 9.72
N LEU A 28 12.21 -10.08 9.26
CA LEU A 28 10.76 -10.01 9.09
C LEU A 28 10.25 -10.67 7.81
N ASP A 29 11.12 -11.04 6.87
CA ASP A 29 10.71 -11.62 5.58
C ASP A 29 10.11 -13.03 5.72
N ARG A 30 10.61 -13.82 6.69
CA ARG A 30 10.08 -15.17 6.97
C ARG A 30 8.70 -15.12 7.63
N PRO A 31 8.47 -14.33 8.71
CA PRO A 31 7.12 -14.07 9.20
C PRO A 31 6.18 -13.53 8.13
N ALA A 32 6.64 -12.58 7.29
CA ALA A 32 5.84 -12.04 6.21
C ALA A 32 5.39 -13.10 5.21
N THR A 33 6.28 -14.02 4.86
CA THR A 33 5.95 -15.12 3.95
C THR A 33 4.87 -16.05 4.53
N ALA A 34 4.91 -16.32 5.84
CA ALA A 34 3.88 -17.09 6.51
C ALA A 34 2.52 -16.37 6.54
N VAL A 35 2.51 -15.08 6.89
CA VAL A 35 1.30 -14.25 6.87
C VAL A 35 0.72 -14.18 5.46
N ARG A 36 1.56 -14.04 4.43
CA ARG A 36 1.15 -14.05 3.03
C ARG A 36 0.51 -15.37 2.60
N ALA A 37 1.01 -16.50 3.10
CA ALA A 37 0.42 -17.81 2.81
C ALA A 37 -1.00 -17.90 3.41
N ALA A 38 -1.16 -17.49 4.67
CA ALA A 38 -2.47 -17.43 5.32
C ALA A 38 -3.43 -16.45 4.61
N ALA A 39 -2.94 -15.25 4.26
CA ALA A 39 -3.70 -14.23 3.53
C ALA A 39 -4.24 -14.78 2.21
N ARG A 40 -3.38 -15.47 1.43
CA ARG A 40 -3.80 -16.09 0.16
C ARG A 40 -4.86 -17.16 0.35
N ALA A 41 -4.79 -17.95 1.42
CA ALA A 41 -5.81 -18.96 1.71
C ALA A 41 -7.17 -18.31 2.03
N VAL A 42 -7.18 -17.27 2.87
CA VAL A 42 -8.39 -16.54 3.27
C VAL A 42 -8.99 -15.76 2.09
N LEU A 43 -8.15 -15.13 1.27
CA LEU A 43 -8.55 -14.25 0.18
C LEU A 43 -8.61 -14.96 -1.19
N ARG A 44 -8.62 -16.30 -1.21
CA ARG A 44 -8.71 -17.11 -2.44
C ARG A 44 -9.90 -16.72 -3.33
N PRO A 45 -11.11 -16.46 -2.81
CA PRO A 45 -12.23 -16.07 -3.65
C PRO A 45 -12.02 -14.66 -4.20
N ARG A 46 -11.90 -14.53 -5.53
CA ARG A 46 -11.66 -13.22 -6.19
C ARG A 46 -12.71 -12.19 -5.81
N ALA A 47 -14.00 -12.56 -5.84
CA ALA A 47 -15.10 -11.69 -5.47
C ALA A 47 -14.98 -11.14 -4.03
N LEU A 48 -14.57 -11.99 -3.07
CA LEU A 48 -14.32 -11.56 -1.70
C LEU A 48 -13.15 -10.60 -1.62
N SER A 49 -12.04 -10.91 -2.31
CA SER A 49 -10.86 -10.04 -2.34
C SER A 49 -11.16 -8.68 -2.98
N ASP A 50 -11.95 -8.64 -4.06
CA ASP A 50 -12.34 -7.40 -4.74
C ASP A 50 -13.23 -6.52 -3.86
N VAL A 51 -14.20 -7.11 -3.17
CA VAL A 51 -15.05 -6.39 -2.21
C VAL A 51 -14.23 -5.84 -1.05
N LEU A 52 -13.34 -6.64 -0.47
CA LEU A 52 -12.50 -6.22 0.67
C LEU A 52 -11.50 -5.12 0.29
N ARG A 53 -11.00 -5.12 -0.95
CA ARG A 53 -10.17 -4.04 -1.52
C ARG A 53 -10.99 -2.80 -1.91
N GLY A 54 -12.32 -2.86 -1.79
CA GLY A 54 -13.22 -1.76 -2.15
C GLY A 54 -13.32 -1.49 -3.65
N VAL A 55 -13.05 -2.50 -4.49
CA VAL A 55 -13.15 -2.38 -5.96
C VAL A 55 -14.52 -1.85 -6.42
N PRO A 56 -15.67 -2.32 -5.90
CA PRO A 56 -16.97 -1.80 -6.32
C PRO A 56 -17.18 -0.31 -6.00
N ALA A 57 -16.61 0.16 -4.88
CA ALA A 57 -16.70 1.56 -4.46
C ALA A 57 -15.62 2.45 -5.10
N GLY A 58 -14.66 1.86 -5.81
CA GLY A 58 -13.50 2.55 -6.39
C GLY A 58 -12.46 3.02 -5.38
N HIS A 59 -12.68 2.84 -4.07
CA HIS A 59 -11.84 3.37 -3.00
C HIS A 59 -11.44 2.27 -2.02
N PRO A 60 -10.22 2.31 -1.46
CA PRO A 60 -9.80 1.38 -0.42
C PRO A 60 -10.74 1.41 0.78
N ALA A 61 -11.25 0.24 1.18
CA ALA A 61 -12.16 0.13 2.30
C ALA A 61 -11.43 0.19 3.66
N HIS A 62 -10.16 -0.22 3.72
CA HIS A 62 -9.44 -0.34 4.98
C HIS A 62 -9.28 0.97 5.75
N PRO A 63 -8.76 2.08 5.17
CA PRO A 63 -8.58 3.32 5.93
C PRO A 63 -9.86 3.81 6.63
N PRO A 64 -11.01 4.00 5.94
CA PRO A 64 -12.23 4.45 6.63
C PRO A 64 -12.80 3.39 7.59
N LEU A 65 -12.58 2.08 7.34
CA LEU A 65 -13.00 1.03 8.27
C LEU A 65 -12.16 0.99 9.55
N THR A 66 -10.95 1.54 9.58
CA THR A 66 -10.15 1.62 10.81
C THR A 66 -10.71 2.63 11.80
N ASP A 67 -11.37 3.69 11.32
CA ASP A 67 -11.98 4.72 12.17
C ASP A 67 -13.07 4.15 13.08
N VAL A 68 -13.78 3.11 12.62
CA VAL A 68 -14.88 2.48 13.37
C VAL A 68 -14.37 1.81 14.67
N PRO A 69 -13.49 0.80 14.65
CA PRO A 69 -12.98 0.20 15.88
C PRO A 69 -12.20 1.21 16.74
N ILE A 70 -11.43 2.12 16.12
CA ILE A 70 -10.70 3.17 16.86
C ILE A 70 -11.67 4.07 17.62
N GLY A 71 -12.70 4.60 16.94
CA GLY A 71 -13.69 5.48 17.56
C GLY A 71 -14.49 4.78 18.66
N LEU A 72 -14.87 3.51 18.46
CA LEU A 72 -15.58 2.71 19.47
C LEU A 72 -14.71 2.52 20.73
N TRP A 73 -13.44 2.12 20.57
CA TRP A 73 -12.55 1.84 21.69
C TRP A 73 -12.03 3.09 22.40
N LEU A 74 -11.80 4.18 21.68
CA LEU A 74 -11.51 5.48 22.29
C LEU A 74 -12.71 5.96 23.10
N SER A 75 -13.92 5.88 22.54
CA SER A 75 -15.15 6.25 23.25
C SER A 75 -15.35 5.41 24.52
N ALA A 76 -15.07 4.09 24.46
CA ALA A 76 -15.11 3.23 25.64
C ALA A 76 -14.12 3.68 26.72
N SER A 77 -12.88 4.00 26.32
CA SER A 77 -11.83 4.48 27.23
C SER A 77 -12.23 5.81 27.88
N THR A 78 -12.80 6.74 27.11
CA THR A 78 -13.34 8.00 27.62
C THR A 78 -14.42 7.77 28.67
N LEU A 79 -15.36 6.84 28.42
CA LEU A 79 -16.38 6.50 29.41
C LEU A 79 -15.80 5.84 30.67
N ASP A 80 -14.78 4.98 30.52
CA ASP A 80 -14.12 4.37 31.67
C ASP A 80 -13.39 5.40 32.56
N LEU A 81 -12.89 6.48 31.97
CA LEU A 81 -12.19 7.54 32.71
C LEU A 81 -13.13 8.61 33.28
N LEU A 82 -14.09 9.08 32.47
CA LEU A 82 -14.92 10.24 32.81
C LEU A 82 -16.27 9.87 33.41
N ALA A 83 -16.79 8.68 33.11
CA ALA A 83 -18.07 8.18 33.60
C ALA A 83 -17.96 6.74 34.15
N PRO A 84 -17.01 6.45 35.07
CA PRO A 84 -16.65 5.09 35.46
C PRO A 84 -17.78 4.29 36.09
N VAL A 85 -18.88 4.92 36.52
CA VAL A 85 -20.07 4.25 37.09
C VAL A 85 -21.26 4.33 36.11
N ALA A 86 -21.66 5.54 35.71
CA ALA A 86 -22.82 5.74 34.84
C ALA A 86 -22.60 5.20 33.41
N GLY A 87 -21.38 5.28 32.88
CA GLY A 87 -21.02 4.88 31.53
C GLY A 87 -20.71 3.38 31.35
N ARG A 88 -20.73 2.58 32.43
CA ARG A 88 -20.20 1.20 32.42
C ARG A 88 -20.76 0.32 31.30
N ARG A 89 -22.08 0.30 31.17
CA ARG A 89 -22.79 -0.53 30.17
C ARG A 89 -22.51 -0.07 28.74
N ALA A 90 -22.40 1.24 28.52
CA ALA A 90 -22.09 1.79 27.22
C ALA A 90 -20.64 1.46 26.82
N ALA A 91 -19.68 1.63 27.73
CA ALA A 91 -18.28 1.24 27.49
C ALA A 91 -18.17 -0.24 27.12
N ASP A 92 -18.88 -1.14 27.80
CA ASP A 92 -18.82 -2.59 27.52
C ASP A 92 -19.38 -2.94 26.13
N ARG A 93 -20.46 -2.26 25.71
CA ARG A 93 -21.02 -2.39 24.37
C ARG A 93 -20.06 -1.87 23.32
N LEU A 94 -19.45 -0.71 23.54
CA LEU A 94 -18.48 -0.12 22.61
C LEU A 94 -17.24 -1.00 22.44
N VAL A 95 -16.70 -1.57 23.53
CA VAL A 95 -15.59 -2.54 23.44
C VAL A 95 -15.99 -3.74 22.59
N GLY A 96 -17.16 -4.34 22.88
CA GLY A 96 -17.66 -5.50 22.12
C GLY A 96 -17.91 -5.19 20.65
N LEU A 97 -18.55 -4.06 20.34
CA LEU A 97 -18.77 -3.60 18.97
C LEU A 97 -17.45 -3.35 18.24
N GLY A 98 -16.44 -2.79 18.91
CA GLY A 98 -15.11 -2.60 18.33
C GLY A 98 -14.42 -3.93 18.01
N VAL A 99 -14.55 -4.93 18.88
CA VAL A 99 -14.05 -6.30 18.61
C VAL A 99 -14.74 -6.91 17.38
N LEU A 100 -16.06 -6.74 17.24
CA LEU A 100 -16.80 -7.20 16.08
C LEU A 100 -16.38 -6.46 14.79
N ALA A 101 -16.25 -5.14 14.85
CA ALA A 101 -15.85 -4.30 13.73
C ALA A 101 -14.40 -4.54 13.28
N ALA A 102 -13.51 -4.91 14.21
CA ALA A 102 -12.10 -5.17 13.90
C ALA A 102 -11.91 -6.33 12.92
N THR A 103 -12.83 -7.30 12.87
CA THR A 103 -12.71 -8.47 11.98
C THR A 103 -12.78 -8.09 10.50
N PRO A 104 -13.85 -7.46 9.99
CA PRO A 104 -13.87 -6.98 8.61
C PRO A 104 -12.78 -5.94 8.32
N THR A 105 -12.44 -5.06 9.28
CA THR A 105 -11.33 -4.10 9.13
C THR A 105 -9.98 -4.80 8.93
N ALA A 106 -9.70 -5.87 9.67
CA ALA A 106 -8.46 -6.63 9.50
C ALA A 106 -8.41 -7.35 8.16
N LEU A 107 -9.54 -7.86 7.67
CA LEU A 107 -9.63 -8.54 6.38
C LEU A 107 -9.39 -7.58 5.20
N THR A 108 -9.90 -6.34 5.27
CA THR A 108 -9.63 -5.32 4.25
C THR A 108 -8.15 -4.94 4.22
N GLY A 109 -7.53 -4.73 5.39
CA GLY A 109 -6.09 -4.44 5.49
C GLY A 109 -5.21 -5.59 5.01
N LEU A 110 -5.61 -6.83 5.27
CA LEU A 110 -4.92 -8.01 4.77
C LEU A 110 -4.96 -8.12 3.24
N ALA A 111 -6.10 -7.73 2.64
CA ALA A 111 -6.27 -7.71 1.19
C ALA A 111 -5.42 -6.62 0.53
N ASP A 112 -5.37 -5.44 1.14
CA ASP A 112 -4.58 -4.29 0.70
C ASP A 112 -3.06 -4.54 0.81
N TRP A 113 -2.64 -5.18 1.91
CA TRP A 113 -1.23 -5.55 2.12
C TRP A 113 -0.78 -6.65 1.17
N GLY A 114 -1.60 -7.68 0.94
CA GLY A 114 -1.24 -8.86 0.15
C GLY A 114 -0.94 -8.58 -1.32
N THR A 115 -1.44 -7.47 -1.88
CA THR A 115 -1.09 -6.99 -3.23
C THR A 115 0.13 -6.06 -3.20
N SER A 116 0.23 -5.21 -2.19
CA SER A 116 1.27 -4.16 -2.12
C SER A 116 2.65 -4.68 -1.70
N GLU A 117 2.70 -5.73 -0.86
CA GLU A 117 3.94 -6.25 -0.26
C GLU A 117 4.93 -6.84 -1.27
N ARG A 118 4.45 -7.28 -2.43
CA ARG A 118 5.28 -7.88 -3.48
C ARG A 118 6.20 -6.85 -4.14
N ASN A 119 5.75 -5.60 -4.17
CA ASN A 119 6.39 -4.53 -4.93
C ASN A 119 7.32 -3.69 -4.04
N ASP A 120 7.26 -3.85 -2.71
CA ASP A 120 8.08 -3.07 -1.78
C ASP A 120 8.42 -3.90 -0.52
N PRO A 121 9.68 -4.33 -0.35
CA PRO A 121 10.15 -5.04 0.84
C PRO A 121 9.87 -4.33 2.16
N ALA A 122 9.89 -2.99 2.18
CA ALA A 122 9.62 -2.24 3.39
C ALA A 122 8.12 -2.29 3.74
N VAL A 123 7.22 -2.20 2.75
CA VAL A 123 5.78 -2.41 2.95
C VAL A 123 5.52 -3.82 3.49
N ARG A 124 6.21 -4.83 2.95
CA ARG A 124 6.12 -6.20 3.44
C ARG A 124 6.47 -6.28 4.93
N ARG A 125 7.63 -5.75 5.32
CA ARG A 125 8.18 -5.88 6.68
C ARG A 125 7.39 -5.05 7.69
N VAL A 126 7.13 -3.78 7.40
CA VAL A 126 6.35 -2.90 8.26
C VAL A 126 4.90 -3.37 8.36
N GLY A 127 4.32 -3.86 7.26
CA GLY A 127 2.95 -4.38 7.23
C GLY A 127 2.72 -5.56 8.16
N VAL A 128 3.69 -6.47 8.31
CA VAL A 128 3.58 -7.57 9.28
C VAL A 128 3.61 -7.05 10.72
N VAL A 129 4.52 -6.12 11.03
CA VAL A 129 4.63 -5.56 12.38
C VAL A 129 3.35 -4.78 12.73
N HIS A 130 2.84 -4.00 11.78
CA HIS A 130 1.54 -3.34 11.89
C HIS A 130 0.40 -4.34 12.15
N GLY A 131 0.32 -5.41 11.36
CA GLY A 131 -0.70 -6.44 11.52
C GLY A 131 -0.63 -7.15 12.88
N VAL A 132 0.57 -7.52 13.32
CA VAL A 132 0.81 -8.16 14.63
C VAL A 132 0.45 -7.21 15.78
N ALA A 133 0.83 -5.93 15.70
CA ALA A 133 0.46 -4.94 16.70
C ALA A 133 -1.07 -4.83 16.82
N ASN A 134 -1.79 -4.76 15.70
CA ASN A 134 -3.25 -4.68 15.73
C ASN A 134 -3.93 -5.97 16.20
N LEU A 135 -3.37 -7.15 15.90
CA LEU A 135 -3.84 -8.41 16.48
C LEU A 135 -3.63 -8.46 18.01
N ALA A 136 -2.49 -7.96 18.50
CA ALA A 136 -2.24 -7.83 19.92
C ALA A 136 -3.23 -6.86 20.59
N ALA A 137 -3.50 -5.71 19.96
CA ALA A 137 -4.52 -4.78 20.42
C ALA A 137 -5.91 -5.42 20.46
N LEU A 138 -6.31 -6.14 19.41
CA LEU A 138 -7.57 -6.89 19.36
C LEU A 138 -7.65 -7.95 20.46
N ALA A 139 -6.57 -8.67 20.75
CA ALA A 139 -6.51 -9.64 21.84
C ALA A 139 -6.69 -8.97 23.21
N CYS A 140 -6.06 -7.80 23.42
CA CYS A 140 -6.25 -6.99 24.63
C CYS A 140 -7.71 -6.52 24.78
N TYR A 141 -8.33 -6.01 23.71
CA TYR A 141 -9.74 -5.58 23.74
C TYR A 141 -10.72 -6.75 23.89
N SER A 142 -10.43 -7.91 23.30
CA SER A 142 -11.22 -9.13 23.49
C SER A 142 -11.13 -9.60 24.95
N THR A 143 -9.94 -9.57 25.53
CA THR A 143 -9.70 -9.85 26.96
C THR A 143 -10.43 -8.84 27.84
N SER A 144 -10.35 -7.55 27.50
CA SER A 144 -11.09 -6.47 28.16
C SER A 144 -12.60 -6.77 28.19
N TRP A 145 -13.16 -7.14 27.04
CA TRP A 145 -14.58 -7.47 26.91
C TRP A 145 -14.97 -8.66 27.79
N VAL A 146 -14.20 -9.76 27.75
CA VAL A 146 -14.46 -10.96 28.55
C VAL A 146 -14.36 -10.67 30.05
N LEU A 147 -13.33 -9.94 30.49
CA LEU A 147 -13.15 -9.59 31.90
C LEU A 147 -14.29 -8.70 32.42
N ARG A 148 -14.75 -7.73 31.62
CA ARG A 148 -15.92 -6.89 31.94
C ARG A 148 -17.18 -7.73 32.10
N ARG A 149 -17.43 -8.68 31.19
CA ARG A 149 -18.60 -9.59 31.28
C ARG A 149 -18.55 -10.54 32.46
N ARG A 150 -17.35 -10.90 32.93
CA ARG A 150 -17.13 -11.76 34.11
C ARG A 150 -17.12 -10.99 35.44
N GLY A 151 -17.35 -9.68 35.43
CA GLY A 151 -17.37 -8.85 36.64
C GLY A 151 -15.98 -8.35 37.09
N HIS A 152 -14.90 -8.75 36.43
CA HIS A 152 -13.53 -8.28 36.70
C HIS A 152 -13.26 -6.91 36.06
N ARG A 153 -14.04 -5.89 36.44
CA ARG A 153 -14.06 -4.59 35.77
C ARG A 153 -12.70 -3.90 35.71
N ALA A 154 -12.01 -3.76 36.85
CA ALA A 154 -10.74 -3.03 36.89
C ALA A 154 -9.70 -3.65 35.95
N ALA A 155 -9.54 -4.98 35.99
CA ALA A 155 -8.67 -5.71 35.07
C ALA A 155 -9.12 -5.55 33.60
N GLY A 156 -10.43 -5.55 33.34
CA GLY A 156 -10.98 -5.28 32.02
C GLY A 156 -10.64 -3.89 31.49
N VAL A 157 -10.75 -2.85 32.32
CA VAL A 157 -10.37 -1.48 31.96
C VAL A 157 -8.88 -1.39 31.67
N LEU A 158 -8.03 -1.95 32.54
CA LEU A 158 -6.58 -1.98 32.34
C LEU A 158 -6.19 -2.71 31.05
N ALA A 159 -6.82 -3.85 30.74
CA ALA A 159 -6.60 -4.55 29.48
C ALA A 159 -7.02 -3.70 28.26
N GLY A 160 -8.11 -2.93 28.37
CA GLY A 160 -8.56 -2.02 27.31
C GLY A 160 -7.60 -0.86 27.09
N LEU A 161 -7.08 -0.26 28.17
CA LEU A 161 -6.09 0.82 28.10
C LEU A 161 -4.75 0.33 27.52
N ALA A 162 -4.31 -0.86 27.92
CA ALA A 162 -3.15 -1.51 27.32
C ALA A 162 -3.37 -1.78 25.82
N GLY A 163 -4.55 -2.26 25.45
CA GLY A 163 -4.97 -2.41 24.05
C GLY A 163 -4.91 -1.09 23.27
N GLY A 164 -5.35 0.02 23.87
CA GLY A 164 -5.28 1.36 23.29
C GLY A 164 -3.85 1.84 23.05
N ALA A 165 -2.92 1.56 23.98
CA ALA A 165 -1.51 1.87 23.80
C ALA A 165 -0.89 1.09 22.62
N VAL A 166 -1.17 -0.21 22.52
CA VAL A 166 -0.71 -1.05 21.41
C VAL A 166 -1.34 -0.62 20.09
N LEU A 167 -2.64 -0.28 20.11
CA LEU A 167 -3.36 0.26 18.96
C LEU A 167 -2.72 1.56 18.45
N GLY A 168 -2.23 2.43 19.34
CA GLY A 168 -1.49 3.64 18.97
C GLY A 168 -0.22 3.34 18.16
N VAL A 169 0.55 2.33 18.56
CA VAL A 169 1.73 1.86 17.79
C VAL A 169 1.30 1.30 16.44
N GLY A 170 0.27 0.45 16.41
CA GLY A 170 -0.29 -0.10 15.17
C GLY A 170 -0.79 1.00 14.23
N GLY A 171 -1.51 1.99 14.75
CA GLY A 171 -2.04 3.13 14.01
C GLY A 171 -0.94 4.01 13.43
N TYR A 172 0.14 4.26 14.17
CA TYR A 172 1.30 4.98 13.64
C TYR A 172 1.94 4.25 12.45
N LEU A 173 2.17 2.93 12.57
CA LEU A 173 2.71 2.14 11.47
C LEU A 173 1.74 2.07 10.28
N GLY A 174 0.44 2.03 10.54
CA GLY A 174 -0.61 2.08 9.50
C GLY A 174 -0.61 3.41 8.75
N GLY A 175 -0.48 4.53 9.46
CA GLY A 175 -0.30 5.86 8.87
C GLY A 175 0.98 5.96 8.03
N HIS A 176 2.08 5.36 8.49
CA HIS A 176 3.31 5.28 7.69
C HIS A 176 3.11 4.47 6.40
N LEU A 177 2.44 3.32 6.47
CA LEU A 177 2.12 2.52 5.29
C LEU A 177 1.21 3.29 4.31
N ALA A 178 0.18 3.96 4.81
CA ALA A 178 -0.78 4.66 3.97
C ALA A 178 -0.23 5.96 3.37
N LEU A 179 0.39 6.81 4.19
CA LEU A 179 0.76 8.18 3.82
C LEU A 179 2.18 8.28 3.27
N VAL A 180 3.10 7.42 3.72
CA VAL A 180 4.51 7.46 3.29
C VAL A 180 4.80 6.40 2.23
N ARG A 181 4.25 5.19 2.39
CA ARG A 181 4.46 4.09 1.43
C ARG A 181 3.35 3.96 0.38
N GLY A 182 2.26 4.72 0.49
CA GLY A 182 1.17 4.74 -0.48
C GLY A 182 0.34 3.46 -0.53
N VAL A 183 0.17 2.76 0.60
CA VAL A 183 -0.62 1.53 0.70
C VAL A 183 -2.09 1.85 1.05
N PRO A 184 -3.06 1.27 0.33
CA PRO A 184 -2.90 0.34 -0.79
C PRO A 184 -2.58 1.07 -2.09
N ARG A 185 -1.69 0.47 -2.88
CA ARG A 185 -1.48 0.91 -4.26
C ARG A 185 -2.69 0.47 -5.10
N GLN A 186 -3.43 1.45 -5.61
CA GLN A 186 -4.39 1.20 -6.68
C GLN A 186 -3.58 1.13 -7.99
N ASP A 187 -3.27 -0.07 -8.48
CA ASP A 187 -2.72 -0.21 -9.84
C ASP A 187 -3.89 -0.17 -10.84
N PRO A 188 -4.09 0.94 -11.59
CA PRO A 188 -5.05 0.96 -12.69
C PRO A 188 -4.68 -0.08 -13.77
N VAL A 189 -3.38 -0.39 -13.91
CA VAL A 189 -2.85 -1.37 -14.86
C VAL A 189 -3.30 -2.80 -14.51
N ALA A 190 -3.36 -3.18 -13.23
CA ALA A 190 -3.82 -4.51 -12.86
C ALA A 190 -5.30 -4.72 -13.21
N ARG A 191 -6.13 -3.66 -13.12
CA ARG A 191 -7.54 -3.71 -13.56
C ARG A 191 -7.67 -3.81 -15.07
N GLU A 192 -6.82 -3.13 -15.82
CA GLU A 192 -6.82 -3.20 -17.29
C GLU A 192 -6.30 -4.54 -17.80
N VAL A 193 -5.23 -5.07 -17.20
CA VAL A 193 -4.67 -6.39 -17.52
C VAL A 193 -5.66 -7.51 -17.19
N ASP A 194 -6.37 -7.46 -16.05
CA ASP A 194 -7.42 -8.46 -15.75
C ASP A 194 -8.65 -8.31 -16.65
N ARG A 195 -9.05 -7.08 -17.05
CA ARG A 195 -10.12 -6.86 -18.05
C ARG A 195 -9.75 -7.40 -19.43
N VAL A 196 -8.52 -7.14 -19.87
CA VAL A 196 -8.00 -7.65 -21.13
C VAL A 196 -7.88 -9.17 -21.05
N ALA A 197 -7.35 -9.74 -19.97
CA ALA A 197 -7.24 -11.19 -19.80
C ALA A 197 -8.60 -11.90 -19.74
N THR A 198 -9.60 -11.30 -19.09
CA THR A 198 -10.98 -11.84 -19.02
C THR A 198 -11.75 -11.63 -20.33
N GLY A 199 -11.49 -10.54 -21.05
CA GLY A 199 -12.01 -10.29 -22.40
C GLY A 199 -11.42 -11.26 -23.43
N VAL A 200 -10.12 -11.50 -23.36
CA VAL A 200 -9.39 -12.47 -24.20
C VAL A 200 -9.81 -13.91 -23.88
N SER A 201 -10.09 -14.25 -22.62
CA SER A 201 -10.59 -15.59 -22.25
C SER A 201 -12.01 -15.86 -22.75
N ARG A 202 -12.83 -14.83 -22.96
CA ARG A 202 -14.18 -14.94 -23.54
C ARG A 202 -14.18 -15.06 -25.07
N THR A 203 -13.15 -14.55 -25.73
CA THR A 203 -12.96 -14.70 -27.18
C THR A 203 -12.21 -15.99 -27.51
N ALA A 204 -11.24 -16.39 -26.67
CA ALA A 204 -10.45 -17.60 -26.86
C ALA A 204 -11.21 -18.92 -26.60
N SER A 205 -12.35 -18.89 -25.91
CA SER A 205 -13.21 -20.08 -25.75
C SER A 205 -13.94 -20.50 -27.04
N HIS A 206 -13.71 -19.79 -28.17
CA HIS A 206 -14.24 -20.13 -29.48
C HIS A 206 -13.23 -20.77 -30.44
N GLU A 207 -11.94 -20.86 -30.10
CA GLU A 207 -10.91 -21.46 -30.96
C GLU A 207 -10.00 -22.43 -30.21
N ALA A 208 -10.33 -23.70 -30.39
CA ALA A 208 -9.56 -24.94 -30.28
C ALA A 208 -8.13 -24.92 -29.71
N THR A 209 -7.96 -25.78 -28.70
CA THR A 209 -6.87 -26.76 -28.50
C THR A 209 -5.75 -26.83 -29.56
N ALA A 210 -4.49 -26.66 -29.14
CA ALA A 210 -3.41 -27.65 -29.28
C ALA A 210 -2.06 -27.09 -28.77
N ASP A 211 -1.28 -28.00 -28.21
CA ASP A 211 0.16 -28.00 -27.95
C ASP A 211 0.74 -27.29 -26.71
N LEU A 212 1.57 -28.07 -26.02
CA LEU A 212 2.04 -28.03 -24.64
C LEU A 212 3.57 -28.14 -24.66
N PHE A 213 4.26 -27.22 -23.95
CA PHE A 213 5.72 -27.16 -23.63
C PHE A 213 6.68 -26.92 -24.84
N ASP A 214 7.71 -26.05 -24.86
CA ASP A 214 8.73 -25.45 -23.95
C ASP A 214 9.41 -24.27 -24.76
N PRO A 215 10.45 -23.48 -24.37
CA PRO A 215 10.97 -22.95 -23.09
C PRO A 215 10.95 -21.38 -23.05
N VAL A 216 11.41 -20.78 -21.93
CA VAL A 216 11.68 -19.34 -21.64
C VAL A 216 11.55 -18.38 -22.85
N ALA A 217 10.38 -17.74 -23.00
CA ALA A 217 10.14 -16.75 -24.04
C ALA A 217 10.77 -15.38 -23.68
N VAL A 218 11.60 -14.86 -24.58
CA VAL A 218 11.90 -13.43 -24.64
C VAL A 218 10.63 -12.71 -25.11
N ASP A 219 10.22 -11.67 -24.39
CA ASP A 219 9.02 -10.91 -24.71
C ASP A 219 9.24 -10.02 -25.96
N GLU A 220 9.00 -10.58 -27.15
CA GLU A 220 9.03 -9.91 -28.47
C GLU A 220 8.09 -8.67 -28.56
N SER A 221 7.26 -8.42 -27.54
CA SER A 221 6.33 -7.29 -27.52
C SER A 221 6.95 -5.98 -27.05
N LYS A 222 8.17 -5.98 -26.50
CA LYS A 222 8.87 -4.78 -26.00
C LYS A 222 10.21 -4.54 -26.70
N ARG A 223 10.49 -3.29 -27.07
CA ARG A 223 11.79 -2.80 -27.54
C ARG A 223 12.42 -1.95 -26.45
N SER A 224 13.69 -2.19 -26.16
CA SER A 224 14.51 -1.38 -25.27
C SER A 224 15.56 -0.63 -26.10
N THR A 225 15.78 0.65 -25.80
CA THR A 225 16.80 1.46 -26.47
C THR A 225 17.39 2.49 -25.52
N THR A 226 18.66 2.84 -25.73
CA THR A 226 19.32 4.00 -25.11
C THR A 226 19.61 5.10 -26.13
N ASP A 227 19.19 4.91 -27.40
CA ASP A 227 19.45 5.86 -28.47
C ASP A 227 18.52 7.09 -28.33
N HIS A 228 19.13 8.25 -28.10
CA HIS A 228 18.41 9.50 -27.89
C HIS A 228 17.55 9.91 -29.09
N ALA A 229 18.03 9.68 -30.32
CA ALA A 229 17.28 10.03 -31.52
C ALA A 229 16.06 9.13 -31.67
N GLU A 230 16.21 7.83 -31.41
CA GLU A 230 15.11 6.87 -31.44
C GLU A 230 14.02 7.20 -30.40
N ILE A 231 14.44 7.51 -29.16
CA ILE A 231 13.53 7.89 -28.07
C ILE A 231 12.76 9.16 -28.45
N ARG A 232 13.47 10.20 -28.90
CA ARG A 232 12.85 11.47 -29.28
C ARG A 232 11.84 11.29 -30.40
N THR A 233 12.23 10.63 -31.48
CA THR A 233 11.35 10.39 -32.64
C THR A 233 10.10 9.62 -32.22
N TRP A 234 10.22 8.62 -31.35
CA TRP A 234 9.05 7.88 -30.90
C TRP A 234 8.13 8.70 -30.02
N VAL A 235 8.67 9.43 -29.04
CA VAL A 235 7.87 10.26 -28.11
C VAL A 235 7.12 11.36 -28.87
N GLU A 236 7.79 12.05 -29.78
CA GLU A 236 7.18 13.12 -30.58
C GLU A 236 6.10 12.57 -31.54
N ALA A 237 6.30 11.38 -32.11
CA ALA A 237 5.29 10.72 -32.95
C ALA A 237 4.00 10.39 -32.20
N GLN A 238 4.06 10.28 -30.87
CA GLN A 238 2.91 10.07 -29.98
C GLN A 238 2.36 11.40 -29.41
N GLY A 239 2.87 12.55 -29.88
CA GLY A 239 2.51 13.87 -29.38
C GLY A 239 3.06 14.18 -27.98
N GLY A 240 3.96 13.34 -27.45
CA GLY A 240 4.56 13.50 -26.14
C GLY A 240 5.58 14.63 -26.08
N ARG A 241 5.74 15.22 -24.89
CA ARG A 241 6.74 16.27 -24.62
C ARG A 241 7.63 15.89 -23.45
N PRO A 242 8.94 16.19 -23.49
CA PRO A 242 9.87 15.88 -22.41
C PRO A 242 9.51 16.66 -21.14
N ALA A 243 9.64 15.98 -20.00
CA ALA A 243 9.41 16.54 -18.68
C ALA A 243 10.36 15.92 -17.65
N LEU A 244 10.51 16.58 -16.50
CA LEU A 244 11.28 16.08 -15.37
C LEU A 244 10.41 16.05 -14.13
N VAL A 245 10.52 14.98 -13.34
CA VAL A 245 9.98 14.96 -11.98
C VAL A 245 11.05 15.47 -11.03
N PRO A 246 10.80 16.57 -10.30
CA PRO A 246 11.75 17.10 -9.34
C PRO A 246 12.06 16.07 -8.24
N PRO A 247 13.31 16.01 -7.75
CA PRO A 247 13.68 15.12 -6.65
C PRO A 247 12.96 15.50 -5.35
N LEU A 248 12.70 14.50 -4.50
CA LEU A 248 12.08 14.71 -3.18
C LEU A 248 13.11 15.18 -2.14
N GLY A 249 14.41 14.94 -2.35
CA GLY A 249 15.51 15.34 -1.48
C GLY A 249 16.57 16.24 -2.14
N ARG A 250 17.32 16.99 -1.34
CA ARG A 250 18.50 17.74 -1.83
C ARG A 250 19.61 16.77 -2.25
N GLY A 251 20.02 16.83 -3.51
CA GLY A 251 21.15 16.07 -4.05
C GLY A 251 20.77 14.84 -4.87
N GLU A 252 19.48 14.51 -4.98
CA GLU A 252 19.00 13.46 -5.88
C GLU A 252 18.84 14.03 -7.31
N PRO A 253 19.22 13.27 -8.36
CA PRO A 253 19.01 13.70 -9.74
C PRO A 253 17.50 13.67 -10.09
N PRO A 254 17.01 14.61 -10.92
CA PRO A 254 15.63 14.60 -11.38
C PRO A 254 15.37 13.35 -12.24
N VAL A 255 14.14 12.84 -12.19
CA VAL A 255 13.75 11.62 -12.93
C VAL A 255 13.14 12.02 -14.29
N PRO A 256 13.60 11.44 -15.42
CA PRO A 256 13.00 11.68 -16.73
C PRO A 256 11.54 11.23 -16.79
N ALA A 257 10.68 12.07 -17.36
CA ALA A 257 9.26 11.80 -17.57
C ALA A 257 8.79 12.31 -18.94
N VAL A 258 7.63 11.87 -19.41
CA VAL A 258 7.01 12.37 -20.65
C VAL A 258 5.56 12.76 -20.36
N ILE A 259 5.14 13.90 -20.89
CA ILE A 259 3.76 14.38 -20.83
C ILE A 259 3.10 14.03 -22.17
N PHE A 260 2.11 13.14 -22.16
CA PHE A 260 1.33 12.78 -23.35
C PHE A 260 -0.03 13.53 -23.39
N PRO A 261 -0.55 13.90 -24.57
CA PRO A 261 -1.82 14.63 -24.69
C PRO A 261 -3.06 13.84 -24.20
N SER A 262 -3.02 12.51 -24.32
CA SER A 262 -4.13 11.59 -24.06
C SER A 262 -3.77 10.42 -23.13
N GLY A 263 -2.69 10.56 -22.35
CA GLY A 263 -2.18 9.50 -21.46
C GLY A 263 -1.84 10.01 -20.05
N PRO A 264 -1.60 9.10 -19.08
CA PRO A 264 -1.18 9.48 -17.74
C PRO A 264 0.15 10.24 -17.81
N SER A 265 0.15 11.47 -17.32
CA SER A 265 1.37 12.26 -17.13
C SER A 265 1.94 12.01 -15.74
N GLY A 266 3.27 12.02 -15.58
CA GLY A 266 3.91 11.86 -14.27
C GLY A 266 3.40 12.91 -13.28
N HIS A 267 2.98 12.49 -12.08
CA HIS A 267 2.56 13.42 -11.03
C HIS A 267 3.74 14.32 -10.63
N GLY A 268 3.57 15.63 -10.73
CA GLY A 268 4.63 16.61 -10.46
C GLY A 268 5.67 16.76 -11.58
N ALA A 269 5.45 16.17 -12.76
CA ALA A 269 6.31 16.38 -13.91
C ALA A 269 6.20 17.83 -14.43
N VAL A 270 7.35 18.49 -14.56
CA VAL A 270 7.46 19.86 -15.08
C VAL A 270 8.05 19.79 -16.50
N PRO A 271 7.53 20.57 -17.46
CA PRO A 271 8.11 20.61 -18.81
C PRO A 271 9.61 20.88 -18.78
N ALA A 272 10.35 20.15 -19.61
CA ALA A 272 11.80 20.27 -19.74
C ALA A 272 12.19 20.33 -21.23
N THR A 273 13.45 20.66 -21.50
CA THR A 273 14.03 20.47 -22.84
C THR A 273 14.46 19.01 -23.04
N TRP A 274 14.58 18.59 -24.29
CA TRP A 274 15.13 17.27 -24.62
C TRP A 274 16.56 17.09 -24.10
N GLN A 275 17.35 18.16 -24.08
CA GLN A 275 18.72 18.12 -23.55
C GLN A 275 18.72 17.82 -22.04
N GLU A 276 17.91 18.53 -21.25
CA GLU A 276 17.79 18.29 -19.82
C GLU A 276 17.24 16.89 -19.51
N TRP A 277 16.34 16.38 -20.37
CA TRP A 277 15.79 15.03 -20.27
C TRP A 277 16.86 13.96 -20.51
N PHE A 278 17.63 14.06 -21.60
CA PHE A 278 18.68 13.10 -21.93
C PHE A 278 19.84 13.15 -20.93
N ASP A 279 20.19 14.34 -20.45
CA ASP A 279 21.17 14.49 -19.37
C ASP A 279 20.74 13.74 -18.10
N ALA A 280 19.45 13.78 -17.74
CA ALA A 280 18.91 13.04 -16.60
C ALA A 280 18.83 11.52 -16.88
N PHE A 281 18.48 11.14 -18.11
CA PHE A 281 18.40 9.76 -18.57
C PHE A 281 19.76 9.07 -18.53
N ASP A 282 20.79 9.71 -19.07
CA ASP A 282 22.17 9.18 -19.11
C ASP A 282 22.80 9.13 -17.72
N ARG A 283 22.61 10.18 -16.92
CA ARG A 283 23.08 10.19 -15.52
C ARG A 283 22.46 9.06 -14.69
N GLY A 284 21.21 8.68 -15.01
CA GLY A 284 20.51 7.60 -14.34
C GLY A 284 20.88 6.20 -14.84
N GLY A 285 21.72 6.09 -15.88
CA GLY A 285 22.04 4.81 -16.54
C GLY A 285 20.77 4.09 -17.01
N LEU A 286 19.85 4.83 -17.63
CA LEU A 286 18.51 4.32 -17.95
C LEU A 286 18.44 3.76 -19.38
N ALA A 287 17.53 2.80 -19.57
CA ALA A 287 17.08 2.30 -20.85
C ALA A 287 15.59 2.58 -21.02
N PHE A 288 15.20 2.98 -22.23
CA PHE A 288 13.84 3.32 -22.60
C PHE A 288 13.15 2.09 -23.19
N VAL A 289 12.19 1.55 -22.46
CA VAL A 289 11.44 0.36 -22.86
C VAL A 289 10.06 0.77 -23.34
N ARG A 290 9.72 0.39 -24.58
CA ARG A 290 8.46 0.71 -25.24
C ARG A 290 7.86 -0.51 -25.95
N PRO A 291 6.55 -0.52 -26.25
CA PRO A 291 5.97 -1.55 -27.10
C PRO A 291 6.63 -1.60 -28.48
N ALA A 292 6.85 -2.82 -29.00
CA ALA A 292 7.47 -3.05 -30.31
C ALA A 292 6.57 -2.65 -31.49
N ARG A 293 5.24 -2.58 -31.26
CA ARG A 293 4.21 -2.10 -32.17
C ARG A 293 3.29 -1.13 -31.45
N LEU A 294 2.86 -0.08 -32.16
CA LEU A 294 1.85 0.85 -31.66
C LEU A 294 0.48 0.17 -31.64
N THR A 295 -0.29 0.40 -30.58
CA THR A 295 -1.65 -0.11 -30.38
C THR A 295 -2.61 1.08 -30.21
N ASP A 296 -3.92 0.84 -30.26
CA ASP A 296 -4.94 1.86 -29.96
C ASP A 296 -4.95 2.31 -28.48
N ALA A 297 -4.19 1.64 -27.61
CA ALA A 297 -3.99 2.04 -26.22
C ALA A 297 -3.12 3.31 -26.10
N PRO A 298 -3.31 4.13 -25.05
CA PRO A 298 -2.48 5.31 -24.82
C PRO A 298 -0.99 4.95 -24.75
N PRO A 299 -0.11 5.79 -25.31
CA PRO A 299 1.31 5.52 -25.34
C PRO A 299 1.88 5.41 -23.93
N PHE A 300 2.59 4.32 -23.67
CA PHE A 300 3.28 4.09 -22.40
C PHE A 300 4.72 3.65 -22.66
N PHE A 301 5.60 3.99 -21.73
CA PHE A 301 7.00 3.57 -21.73
C PHE A 301 7.42 3.28 -20.29
N GLU A 302 8.47 2.49 -20.14
CA GLU A 302 9.12 2.19 -18.87
C GLU A 302 10.57 2.67 -18.95
N LEU A 303 11.11 3.17 -17.83
CA LEU A 303 12.54 3.44 -17.69
C LEU A 303 13.12 2.36 -16.79
N THR A 304 14.02 1.55 -17.34
CA THR A 304 14.74 0.51 -16.59
C THR A 304 16.20 0.90 -16.46
N GLN A 305 16.95 0.24 -15.59
CA GLN A 305 18.42 0.35 -15.64
C GLN A 305 18.92 -0.30 -16.94
N ALA A 306 19.85 0.36 -17.62
CA ALA A 306 20.51 -0.12 -18.84
C ALA A 306 21.56 -1.19 -18.55
#